data_AF-A0A962V1X2-F1
#
_entry.id   AF-A0A962V1X2-F1
#
_cell.length_a   1.000
_cell.length_b   1.000
_cell.length_c   1.000
_cell.angle_alpha   90.00
_cell.angle_beta   90.00
_cell.angle_gamma   90.00
#
_symmetry.space_group_name_H-M   'P 1'
#
loop_
_entity.id
_entity.type
_entity.pdbx_description
1 polymer ?
#
loop_
_entity_poly.entity_id
_entity_poly.type
_entity_poly.pdbx_seq_one_letter_code
_entity_poly.pdbx_strand_id
1 'polypeptide(L)'
;MSRRGCLQLLTAAGLGGLIATLPIPALAARPPSALQRKVNAYIQQQRRLGRVAGDEQTSWSVYDFNTGVKLVSINEDVPRQAASMIKPFVAQAYFFRHRESSQRYPFSSEVQGLLTRMIRDSNNAATNELIERV
;
A
#
# COMPACT_ATOMS: atom_id res chain seq x y z
N MET A 1 29.97 -3.19 -5.11
CA MET A 1 30.12 -2.53 -3.80
C MET A 1 28.93 -2.92 -2.92
N SER A 2 29.20 -3.50 -1.74
CA SER A 2 28.32 -4.42 -1.02
C SER A 2 27.43 -3.77 0.04
N ARG A 3 26.25 -4.35 0.26
CA ARG A 3 25.15 -4.00 1.19
C ARG A 3 25.50 -4.17 2.69
N ARG A 4 26.54 -3.52 3.20
CA ARG A 4 26.87 -3.54 4.63
C ARG A 4 27.21 -2.13 5.11
N GLY A 5 26.18 -1.39 5.50
CA GLY A 5 26.30 -0.04 6.04
C GLY A 5 25.04 0.38 6.77
N CYS A 6 24.64 -0.36 7.81
CA CYS A 6 23.62 0.11 8.77
C CYS A 6 23.64 -0.69 10.08
N LEU A 7 24.81 -0.97 10.64
CA LEU A 7 24.93 -1.50 12.00
C LEU A 7 26.31 -1.18 12.53
N GLN A 8 26.43 -0.04 13.19
CA GLN A 8 27.43 0.24 14.23
C GLN A 8 27.15 1.63 14.80
N LEU A 9 26.68 1.68 16.05
CA LEU A 9 27.09 2.62 17.10
C LEU A 9 26.12 2.50 18.29
N LEU A 10 26.33 1.47 19.11
CA LEU A 10 25.87 1.43 20.50
C LEU A 10 26.92 0.73 21.35
N THR A 11 27.93 1.48 21.79
CA THR A 11 28.75 1.12 22.97
C THR A 11 29.38 2.37 23.56
N ALA A 12 28.81 2.90 24.64
CA ALA A 12 29.57 3.54 25.71
C ALA A 12 28.70 3.54 26.98
N ALA A 13 28.86 2.49 27.79
CA ALA A 13 28.33 2.45 29.14
C ALA A 13 29.20 3.34 30.04
N GLY A 14 28.56 4.26 30.77
CA GLY A 14 29.20 5.10 31.77
C GLY A 14 28.18 5.58 32.79
N LEU A 15 28.09 4.83 33.89
CA LEU A 15 27.67 5.24 35.24
C LEU A 15 26.22 5.73 35.46
N GLY A 16 25.45 4.89 36.15
CA GLY A 16 24.59 5.33 37.25
C GLY A 16 23.45 6.28 36.91
N GLY A 17 22.47 5.82 36.15
CA GLY A 17 21.20 6.52 36.00
C GLY A 17 20.12 5.50 35.71
N LEU A 18 19.10 5.45 36.57
CA LEU A 18 17.86 4.71 36.37
C LEU A 18 17.41 4.88 34.90
N ILE A 19 17.52 3.81 34.10
CA ILE A 19 16.73 3.73 32.87
C ILE A 19 15.30 3.53 33.36
N ALA A 20 14.65 4.64 33.69
CA ALA A 20 13.21 4.69 33.76
C ALA A 20 12.74 4.18 32.40
N THR A 21 12.22 2.96 32.38
CA THR A 21 11.38 2.46 31.30
C THR A 21 10.16 3.37 31.29
N LEU A 22 10.29 4.55 30.67
CA LEU A 22 9.15 5.41 30.43
C LEU A 22 8.19 4.55 29.61
N PRO A 23 6.99 4.25 30.13
CA PRO A 23 6.01 3.55 29.32
C PRO A 23 5.79 4.43 28.11
N ILE A 24 6.16 3.94 26.92
CA ILE A 24 5.75 4.57 25.67
C ILE A 24 4.23 4.63 25.79
N PRO A 25 3.61 5.81 25.89
CA PRO A 25 2.17 5.88 25.98
C PRO A 25 1.66 5.20 24.73
N ALA A 26 0.94 4.09 24.90
CA ALA A 26 0.22 3.48 23.81
C ALA A 26 -0.59 4.61 23.18
N LEU A 27 -0.26 4.97 21.94
CA LEU A 27 -0.92 6.06 21.25
C LEU A 27 -2.39 5.70 21.25
N ALA A 28 -3.18 6.37 22.10
CA ALA A 28 -4.57 6.00 22.30
C ALA A 28 -5.24 6.04 20.93
N ALA A 29 -5.74 4.90 20.46
CA ALA A 29 -6.35 4.80 19.15
C ALA A 29 -7.46 5.85 19.09
N ARG A 30 -7.34 6.79 18.15
CA ARG A 30 -8.34 7.84 17.97
C ARG A 30 -9.70 7.15 17.83
N PRO A 31 -10.74 7.60 18.57
CA PRO A 31 -12.05 6.98 18.44
C PRO A 31 -12.49 7.01 16.97
N PRO A 32 -13.09 5.92 16.47
CA PRO A 32 -13.47 5.82 15.06
C PRO A 32 -14.31 7.04 14.64
N SER A 33 -14.03 7.58 13.45
CA SER A 33 -14.82 8.68 12.89
C SER A 33 -16.28 8.24 12.70
N ALA A 34 -17.21 9.21 12.61
CA ALA A 34 -18.60 8.90 12.28
C ALA A 34 -18.73 8.14 10.95
N LEU A 35 -17.88 8.46 9.97
CA LEU A 35 -17.82 7.75 8.69
C LEU A 35 -17.32 6.32 8.87
N GLN A 36 -16.26 6.10 9.64
CA GLN A 36 -15.73 4.75 9.91
C GLN A 36 -16.78 3.85 10.57
N ARG A 37 -17.55 4.38 11.53
CA ARG A 37 -18.66 3.62 12.13
C ARG A 37 -19.72 3.24 11.10
N LYS A 38 -20.09 4.16 10.20
CA LYS A 38 -21.05 3.88 9.11
C LYS A 38 -20.53 2.83 8.14
N VAL A 39 -19.26 2.93 7.72
CA VAL A 39 -18.61 1.95 6.84
C VAL A 39 -18.57 0.56 7.51
N ASN A 40 -18.14 0.49 8.77
CA ASN A 40 -18.11 -0.78 9.50
C ASN A 40 -19.52 -1.38 9.64
N ALA A 41 -20.52 -0.58 10.02
CA ALA A 41 -21.91 -1.04 10.12
C ALA A 41 -22.44 -1.60 8.79
N TYR A 42 -22.09 -0.95 7.67
CA TYR A 42 -22.45 -1.42 6.33
C TYR A 42 -21.77 -2.74 5.97
N ILE A 43 -20.48 -2.91 6.27
CA ILE A 43 -19.75 -4.18 6.06
C ILE A 43 -20.40 -5.30 6.88
N GLN A 44 -20.72 -5.05 8.16
CA GLN A 44 -21.41 -6.02 9.01
C GLN A 44 -22.80 -6.38 8.45
N GLN A 45 -23.51 -5.40 7.86
CA GLN A 45 -24.76 -5.67 7.15
C GLN A 45 -24.54 -6.56 5.91
N GLN A 46 -23.52 -6.30 5.09
CA GLN A 46 -23.24 -7.13 3.91
C GLN A 46 -22.89 -8.58 4.31
N ARG A 47 -22.20 -8.77 5.44
CA ARG A 47 -21.95 -10.11 6.03
C ARG A 47 -23.24 -10.81 6.44
N ARG A 48 -24.14 -10.11 7.16
CA ARG A 48 -25.46 -10.66 7.53
C ARG A 48 -26.32 -11.03 6.31
N LEU A 49 -26.16 -10.29 5.20
CA LEU A 49 -26.84 -10.56 3.94
C LEU A 49 -26.15 -11.64 3.08
N GLY A 50 -25.04 -12.23 3.54
CA GLY A 50 -24.30 -13.27 2.80
C GLY A 50 -23.54 -12.78 1.57
N ARG A 51 -23.38 -11.46 1.39
CA ARG A 51 -22.64 -10.85 0.26
C ARG A 51 -21.13 -10.76 0.50
N VAL A 52 -20.73 -10.85 1.76
CA VAL A 52 -19.34 -10.97 2.22
C VAL A 52 -19.30 -12.22 3.08
N ALA A 53 -18.42 -13.17 2.77
CA ALA A 53 -18.38 -14.44 3.49
C ALA A 53 -17.97 -14.23 4.96
N GLY A 54 -18.41 -15.11 5.86
CA GLY A 54 -18.14 -14.97 7.30
C GLY A 54 -16.65 -15.01 7.65
N ASP A 55 -15.88 -15.79 6.89
CA ASP A 55 -14.45 -16.00 7.00
C ASP A 55 -13.61 -15.06 6.10
N GLU A 56 -14.27 -14.28 5.22
CA GLU A 56 -13.59 -13.32 4.36
C GLU A 56 -12.96 -12.22 5.21
N GLN A 57 -11.66 -11.97 5.01
CA GLN A 57 -10.95 -10.89 5.69
C GLN A 57 -10.91 -9.64 4.79
N THR A 58 -11.38 -8.50 5.30
CA THR A 58 -11.47 -7.25 4.53
C THR A 58 -10.68 -6.12 5.17
N SER A 59 -10.03 -5.29 4.34
CA SER A 59 -9.42 -4.02 4.75
C SER A 59 -10.03 -2.87 3.96
N TRP A 60 -10.26 -1.74 4.63
CA TRP A 60 -10.88 -0.57 4.03
C TRP A 60 -10.12 0.70 4.42
N SER A 61 -9.79 1.51 3.44
CA SER A 61 -9.19 2.84 3.62
C SER A 61 -10.02 3.85 2.82
N VAL A 62 -10.36 4.97 3.43
CA VAL A 62 -10.98 6.11 2.76
C VAL A 62 -10.12 7.32 3.03
N TYR A 63 -9.61 7.91 1.95
CA TYR A 63 -8.71 9.04 1.99
C TYR A 63 -9.32 10.19 1.19
N ASP A 64 -9.34 11.38 1.79
CA ASP A 64 -9.70 12.60 1.08
C ASP A 64 -8.43 13.23 0.51
N PHE A 65 -8.27 13.16 -0.81
CA PHE A 65 -7.11 13.73 -1.49
C PHE A 65 -7.12 15.26 -1.55
N ASN A 66 -8.26 15.93 -1.35
CA ASN A 66 -8.31 17.40 -1.32
C ASN A 66 -7.74 17.95 -0.01
N THR A 67 -8.12 17.34 1.12
CA THR A 67 -7.68 17.78 2.44
C THR A 67 -6.44 17.05 2.94
N GLY A 68 -6.04 15.95 2.29
CA GLY A 68 -4.94 15.10 2.74
C GLY A 68 -5.26 14.34 4.03
N VAL A 69 -6.54 14.15 4.34
CA VAL A 69 -6.98 13.52 5.59
C VAL A 69 -7.48 12.10 5.34
N LYS A 70 -6.97 11.17 6.14
CA LYS A 70 -7.52 9.82 6.22
C LYS A 70 -8.81 9.82 7.05
N LEU A 71 -9.91 9.39 6.45
CA LEU A 71 -11.24 9.43 7.05
C LEU A 71 -11.67 8.10 7.66
N VAL A 72 -11.18 6.99 7.09
CA VAL A 72 -11.46 5.61 7.52
C VAL A 72 -10.19 4.78 7.41
N SER A 73 -9.89 4.01 8.45
CA SER A 73 -8.82 3.00 8.46
C SER A 73 -9.33 1.77 9.23
N ILE A 74 -9.69 0.72 8.49
CA ILE A 74 -10.15 -0.57 9.03
C ILE A 74 -9.21 -1.65 8.51
N ASN A 75 -8.40 -2.24 9.39
CA ASN A 75 -7.39 -3.26 9.05
C ASN A 75 -6.44 -2.82 7.92
N GLU A 76 -6.23 -1.52 7.72
CA GLU A 76 -5.49 -1.00 6.56
C GLU A 76 -4.02 -1.45 6.54
N ASP A 77 -3.45 -1.65 7.71
CA ASP A 77 -2.08 -2.10 7.95
C ASP A 77 -1.91 -3.63 7.82
N VAL A 78 -3.00 -4.38 7.71
CA VAL A 78 -2.96 -5.84 7.55
C VAL A 78 -2.58 -6.20 6.11
N PRO A 79 -1.45 -6.89 5.88
CA PRO A 79 -1.04 -7.29 4.53
C PRO A 79 -2.06 -8.23 3.89
N ARG A 80 -2.37 -7.99 2.61
CA ARG A 80 -3.23 -8.85 1.79
C ARG A 80 -2.54 -9.22 0.49
N GLN A 81 -2.98 -10.31 -0.14
CA GLN A 81 -2.56 -10.64 -1.49
C GLN A 81 -2.95 -9.50 -2.44
N ALA A 82 -1.97 -8.94 -3.14
CA ALA A 82 -2.22 -7.80 -4.03
C ALA A 82 -3.09 -8.18 -5.24
N ALA A 83 -3.03 -9.44 -5.67
CA ALA A 83 -3.65 -9.90 -6.91
C ALA A 83 -3.36 -8.92 -8.07
N SER A 84 -4.36 -8.61 -8.91
CA SER A 84 -4.19 -7.63 -9.99
C SER A 84 -4.07 -6.17 -9.53
N MET A 85 -4.20 -5.86 -8.23
CA MET A 85 -3.97 -4.49 -7.71
C MET A 85 -2.50 -4.08 -7.75
N ILE A 86 -1.57 -4.99 -8.09
CA ILE A 86 -0.17 -4.64 -8.34
C ILE A 86 0.03 -3.84 -9.63
N LYS A 87 -0.89 -3.94 -10.60
CA LYS A 87 -0.74 -3.42 -11.96
C LYS A 87 -0.51 -1.90 -12.04
N PRO A 88 -1.16 -1.04 -11.24
CA PRO A 88 -0.80 0.38 -11.16
C PRO A 88 0.67 0.63 -10.77
N PHE A 89 1.27 -0.23 -9.94
CA PHE A 89 2.68 -0.12 -9.58
C PHE A 89 3.60 -0.56 -10.73
N VAL A 90 3.19 -1.55 -11.53
CA VAL A 90 3.90 -1.90 -12.78
C VAL A 90 3.90 -0.72 -13.76
N ALA A 91 2.75 -0.05 -13.92
CA ALA A 91 2.66 1.16 -14.74
C ALA A 91 3.57 2.28 -14.18
N GLN A 92 3.53 2.52 -12.87
CA GLN A 92 4.39 3.50 -12.21
C GLN A 92 5.88 3.19 -12.44
N ALA A 93 6.29 1.93 -12.34
CA ALA A 93 7.67 1.51 -12.61
C ALA A 93 8.08 1.83 -14.05
N TYR A 94 7.21 1.54 -15.03
CA TYR A 94 7.47 1.89 -16.42
C TYR A 94 7.61 3.40 -16.62
N PHE A 95 6.69 4.20 -16.06
CA PHE A 95 6.76 5.66 -16.15
C PHE A 95 8.01 6.24 -15.49
N PHE A 96 8.44 5.65 -14.37
CA PHE A 96 9.68 6.02 -13.71
C PHE A 96 10.89 5.78 -14.63
N ARG A 97 10.97 4.61 -15.28
CA ARG A 97 12.00 4.27 -16.26
C ARG A 97 11.97 5.16 -17.50
N HIS A 98 10.78 5.47 -18.02
CA HIS A 98 10.60 6.41 -19.14
C HIS A 98 11.14 7.81 -18.81
N ARG A 99 10.88 8.28 -17.58
CA ARG A 99 11.42 9.55 -17.10
C ARG A 99 12.94 9.54 -16.99
N GLU A 100 13.54 8.42 -16.60
CA GLU A 100 15.00 8.27 -16.53
C GLU A 100 15.66 8.18 -17.93
N SER A 101 15.02 7.47 -18.87
CA SER A 101 15.51 7.32 -20.24
C SER A 101 14.37 7.02 -21.20
N SER A 102 13.85 8.06 -21.84
CA SER A 102 12.76 7.95 -22.81
C SER A 102 13.17 7.21 -24.08
N GLN A 103 14.48 7.20 -24.42
CA GLN A 103 15.01 6.43 -25.54
C GLN A 103 14.96 4.91 -25.26
N ARG A 104 15.29 4.48 -24.04
CA ARG A 104 15.29 3.06 -23.67
C ARG A 104 13.89 2.53 -23.33
N TYR A 105 13.03 3.39 -22.78
CA TYR A 105 11.67 3.05 -22.39
C TYR A 105 10.68 4.00 -23.08
N PRO A 106 10.50 3.90 -24.42
CA PRO A 106 9.68 4.84 -25.16
C PRO A 106 8.19 4.68 -24.83
N PHE A 107 7.47 5.80 -24.72
CA PHE A 107 6.01 5.79 -24.54
C PHE A 107 5.27 5.64 -25.89
N SER A 108 5.62 4.60 -26.63
CA SER A 108 5.07 4.30 -27.95
C SER A 108 3.59 3.92 -27.90
N SER A 109 2.91 3.90 -29.05
CA SER A 109 1.53 3.40 -29.17
C SER A 109 1.37 1.95 -28.69
N GLU A 110 2.39 1.12 -28.92
CA GLU A 110 2.45 -0.26 -28.41
C GLU A 110 2.42 -0.29 -26.87
N VAL A 111 3.30 0.47 -26.23
CA VAL A 111 3.39 0.56 -24.76
C VAL A 111 2.11 1.16 -24.16
N GLN A 112 1.55 2.18 -24.79
CA GLN A 112 0.25 2.73 -24.41
C GLN A 112 -0.83 1.65 -24.47
N GLY A 113 -0.86 0.85 -25.55
CA GLY A 113 -1.77 -0.28 -25.69
C GLY A 113 -1.59 -1.34 -24.60
N LEU A 114 -0.36 -1.65 -24.22
CA LEU A 114 -0.07 -2.57 -23.12
C LEU A 114 -0.56 -2.03 -21.77
N LEU A 115 -0.24 -0.78 -21.45
CA LEU A 115 -0.67 -0.13 -20.21
C LEU A 115 -2.20 -0.03 -20.13
N THR A 116 -2.88 0.33 -21.24
CA THR A 116 -4.34 0.37 -21.30
C THR A 116 -4.95 -1.01 -21.07
N ARG A 117 -4.48 -2.06 -21.76
CA ARG A 117 -4.99 -3.43 -21.56
C ARG A 117 -4.74 -3.94 -20.14
N MET A 118 -3.57 -3.63 -19.57
CA MET A 118 -3.23 -4.00 -18.21
C MET A 118 -4.18 -3.33 -17.19
N ILE A 119 -4.44 -2.03 -17.32
CA ILE A 119 -5.23 -1.28 -16.33
C ILE A 119 -6.74 -1.45 -16.54
N ARG A 120 -7.23 -1.34 -17.78
CA ARG A 120 -8.66 -1.40 -18.10
C ARG A 120 -9.22 -2.81 -18.06
N ASP A 121 -8.50 -3.74 -18.67
CA ASP A 121 -8.99 -5.11 -18.90
C ASP A 121 -8.33 -6.13 -17.97
N SER A 122 -7.48 -5.66 -17.04
CA SER A 122 -6.68 -6.51 -16.13
C SER A 122 -5.92 -7.61 -16.89
N ASN A 123 -5.43 -7.32 -18.10
CA ASN A 123 -4.82 -8.35 -18.94
C ASN A 123 -3.45 -8.81 -18.41
N ASN A 124 -3.32 -10.10 -18.08
CA ASN A 124 -2.11 -10.67 -17.50
C ASN A 124 -0.94 -10.76 -18.49
N ALA A 125 -1.19 -11.06 -19.76
CA ALA A 125 -0.12 -11.12 -20.77
C ALA A 125 0.53 -9.75 -20.97
N ALA A 126 -0.27 -8.69 -21.09
CA ALA A 126 0.23 -7.31 -21.16
C ALA A 126 0.97 -6.90 -19.88
N THR A 127 0.53 -7.40 -18.72
CA THR A 127 1.21 -7.15 -17.44
C THR A 127 2.60 -7.79 -17.44
N ASN A 128 2.71 -9.06 -17.84
CA ASN A 128 3.98 -9.78 -17.88
C ASN A 128 4.96 -9.12 -18.85
N GLU A 129 4.48 -8.73 -20.02
CA GLU A 129 5.31 -8.03 -21.01
C GLU A 129 5.84 -6.69 -20.48
N LEU A 130 5.05 -5.93 -19.74
CA LEU A 130 5.50 -4.70 -19.09
C LEU A 130 6.49 -4.98 -17.95
N ILE A 131 6.30 -6.05 -17.17
CA ILE A 131 7.23 -6.47 -16.12
C ILE A 131 8.58 -6.87 -16.72
N GLU A 132 8.59 -7.62 -17.82
CA GLU A 132 9.81 -8.04 -18.50
C GLU A 132 10.59 -6.86 -19.11
N ARG A 133 9.89 -5.77 -19.44
CA ARG A 133 10.50 -4.55 -19.99
C ARG A 133 11.19 -3.68 -18.93
N VAL A 134 10.87 -3.75 -17.63
CA VAL A 134 11.31 -2.78 -16.60
C VAL A 134 12.47 -3.22 -15.71
#